data_AF-A0A352GHD7-F1
#
_entry.id   AF-A0A352GHD7-F1
#
_cell.length_a   1.000
_cell.length_b   1.000
_cell.length_c   1.000
_cell.angle_alpha   90.00
_cell.angle_beta   90.00
_cell.angle_gamma   90.00
#
_symmetry.space_group_name_H-M   'P 1'
#
loop_
_entity.id
_entity.type
_entity.pdbx_description
1 polymer ?
#
loop_
_entity_poly.entity_id
_entity_poly.type
_entity_poly.pdbx_seq_one_letter_code
_entity_poly.pdbx_strand_id
1 'polypeptide(L)' 'QNVFKDVYGMSPMAYLRLVRLKRVHSALRNGGEDGATIAQIARAWGFGHMGRFAEIYRHQFGELPSETVRKRV' A
#
# COMPACT_ATOMS: atom_id res chain seq x y z
N GLN A 1 -25.00 12.56 -6.92
CA GLN A 1 -23.97 13.62 -6.97
C GLN A 1 -22.65 13.01 -6.48
N ASN A 2 -21.63 12.85 -7.33
CA ASN A 2 -20.34 12.22 -6.97
C ASN A 2 -19.32 13.31 -6.59
N VAL A 3 -19.65 14.10 -5.56
CA VAL A 3 -18.85 15.26 -5.08
C VAL A 3 -17.37 14.91 -4.85
N PHE A 4 -17.07 13.66 -4.49
CA PHE A 4 -15.71 13.19 -4.26
C PHE A 4 -14.85 13.13 -5.53
N LYS A 5 -15.46 12.82 -6.68
CA LYS A 5 -14.73 12.75 -7.96
C LYS A 5 -14.39 14.15 -8.48
N ASP A 6 -15.26 15.13 -8.22
CA ASP A 6 -15.06 16.52 -8.63
C ASP A 6 -13.99 17.23 -7.78
N VAL A 7 -13.85 16.86 -6.50
CA VAL A 7 -12.85 17.46 -5.59
C VAL A 7 -11.49 16.75 -5.64
N TYR A 8 -11.47 15.41 -5.74
CA TYR A 8 -10.23 14.63 -5.64
C TYR A 8 -9.81 13.94 -6.95
N GLY A 9 -10.58 14.09 -8.04
CA GLY A 9 -10.32 13.43 -9.32
C GLY A 9 -10.44 11.89 -9.28
N MET A 10 -10.84 11.31 -8.15
CA MET A 10 -10.87 9.86 -7.93
C MET A 10 -12.11 9.42 -7.14
N SER A 11 -12.45 8.13 -7.25
CA SER A 11 -13.52 7.57 -6.44
C SER A 11 -13.09 7.47 -4.95
N PRO A 12 -14.02 7.54 -3.99
CA PRO A 12 -13.71 7.34 -2.57
C PRO A 12 -12.95 6.04 -2.29
N MET A 13 -13.28 4.96 -3.02
CA MET A 13 -12.58 3.68 -2.91
C MET A 13 -11.13 3.74 -3.39
N ALA A 14 -10.85 4.51 -4.44
CA ALA A 14 -9.48 4.73 -4.91
C ALA A 14 -8.67 5.53 -3.88
N TYR A 15 -9.28 6.54 -3.27
CA TYR A 15 -8.65 7.30 -2.20
C TYR A 15 -8.33 6.43 -0.96
N LEU A 16 -9.29 5.64 -0.48
CA LEU A 16 -9.07 4.72 0.62
C LEU A 16 -7.98 3.69 0.31
N ARG A 17 -7.92 3.20 -0.93
CA ARG A 17 -6.86 2.29 -1.38
C ARG A 17 -5.50 2.97 -1.30
N LEU A 18 -5.39 4.23 -1.73
CA LEU A 18 -4.15 5.00 -1.64
C LEU A 18 -3.71 5.21 -0.18
N VAL A 19 -4.64 5.57 0.70
CA VAL A 19 -4.35 5.73 2.14
C VAL A 19 -3.84 4.42 2.75
N ARG A 20 -4.50 3.29 2.47
CA ARG A 20 -4.07 1.95 2.92
C ARG A 20 -2.69 1.59 2.37
N LEU A 21 -2.43 1.89 1.11
CA LEU A 21 -1.15 1.61 0.47
C LEU A 21 0.01 2.42 1.10
N LYS A 22 -0.24 3.69 1.44
CA LYS A 22 0.71 4.53 2.19
C LYS A 22 1.00 3.99 3.60
N ARG A 23 -0.01 3.48 4.30
CA ARG A 23 0.17 2.83 5.61
C ARG A 23 1.02 1.56 5.51
N VAL A 24 0.79 0.75 4.48
CA VAL A 24 1.64 -0.42 4.18
C VAL A 24 3.08 0.03 3.93
N HIS A 25 3.32 1.03 3.07
CA HIS A 25 4.68 1.53 2.81
C HIS A 25 5.39 2.01 4.08
N SER A 26 4.69 2.74 4.95
CA SER A 26 5.24 3.18 6.25
C SER A 26 5.60 2.00 7.15
N ALA A 27 4.72 1.00 7.29
CA ALA A 27 5.02 -0.21 8.04
C ALA A 27 6.19 -0.98 7.41
N LEU A 28 6.25 -1.01 6.08
CA LEU A 28 7.35 -1.62 5.35
C LEU A 28 8.67 -0.86 5.50
N ARG A 29 8.69 0.42 5.85
CA ARG A 29 9.94 1.15 6.15
C ARG A 29 10.36 1.05 7.61
N ASN A 30 9.40 0.95 8.52
CA ASN A 30 9.64 1.02 9.96
C ASN A 30 9.84 -0.36 10.63
N GLY A 31 10.16 -1.41 9.86
CA GLY A 31 10.31 -2.76 10.41
C GLY A 31 9.01 -3.56 10.47
N GLY A 32 7.87 -2.93 10.72
CA GLY A 32 6.64 -3.62 11.11
C GLY A 32 6.77 -4.19 12.53
N GLU A 33 5.85 -5.07 12.93
CA GLU A 33 6.08 -5.91 14.12
C GLU A 33 7.19 -6.93 13.80
N ASP A 34 8.01 -7.30 14.80
CA ASP A 34 9.12 -8.22 14.61
C ASP A 34 8.66 -9.53 13.93
N GLY A 35 9.25 -9.84 12.78
CA GLY A 35 8.92 -11.02 11.99
C GLY A 35 7.69 -10.91 11.07
N ALA A 36 7.02 -9.75 11.00
CA ALA A 36 5.89 -9.57 10.10
C ALA A 36 6.31 -9.61 8.62
N THR A 37 5.75 -10.55 7.87
CA THR A 37 5.97 -10.67 6.42
C THR A 37 5.23 -9.56 5.66
N ILE A 38 5.74 -9.21 4.48
CA ILE A 38 5.07 -8.29 3.54
C ILE A 38 3.61 -8.67 3.32
N ALA A 39 3.33 -9.98 3.21
CA ALA A 39 2.00 -10.49 2.97
C ALA A 39 1.06 -10.32 4.17
N GLN A 40 1.56 -10.48 5.41
CA GLN A 40 0.78 -10.19 6.62
C GLN A 40 0.43 -8.70 6.71
N ILE A 41 1.41 -7.83 6.47
CA ILE A 41 1.20 -6.37 6.48
C ILE A 41 0.18 -5.98 5.41
N ALA A 42 0.33 -6.46 4.17
CA ALA A 42 -0.60 -6.13 3.08
C ALA A 42 -2.03 -6.61 3.39
N ARG A 43 -2.20 -7.84 3.91
CA ARG A 43 -3.52 -8.37 4.29
C ARG A 43 -4.19 -7.57 5.41
N ALA A 44 -3.43 -7.15 6.43
CA ALA A 44 -3.95 -6.32 7.52
C ALA A 44 -4.56 -5.00 7.03
N TRP A 45 -4.06 -4.46 5.90
CA TRP A 45 -4.57 -3.25 5.27
C TRP A 45 -5.55 -3.51 4.11
N GLY A 46 -6.04 -4.75 3.95
CA GLY A 46 -7.08 -5.09 2.99
C GLY A 46 -6.60 -5.47 1.59
N PHE A 47 -5.31 -5.80 1.42
CA PHE A 47 -4.77 -6.33 0.17
C PHE A 47 -4.68 -7.85 0.23
N GLY A 48 -5.66 -8.55 -0.37
CA GLY A 48 -5.71 -10.02 -0.35
C GLY A 48 -4.89 -10.72 -1.44
N HIS A 49 -4.70 -10.07 -2.59
CA HIS A 49 -3.99 -10.65 -3.75
C HIS A 49 -2.59 -10.06 -3.88
N MET A 50 -1.56 -10.87 -3.62
CA MET A 50 -0.18 -10.38 -3.52
C MET A 50 0.40 -9.87 -4.85
N GLY A 51 0.09 -10.52 -5.99
CA GLY A 51 0.50 -10.04 -7.31
C GLY A 51 -0.06 -8.66 -7.60
N ARG A 52 -1.39 -8.50 -7.52
CA ARG A 52 -2.07 -7.21 -7.71
C ARG A 52 -1.59 -6.15 -6.72
N PHE A 53 -1.34 -6.53 -5.47
CA PHE A 53 -0.76 -5.62 -4.48
C PHE A 53 0.62 -5.12 -4.90
N ALA A 54 1.52 -6.01 -5.32
CA ALA A 54 2.86 -5.64 -5.77
C ALA A 54 2.82 -4.72 -6.99
N GLU A 55 1.92 -4.97 -7.95
CA GLU A 55 1.71 -4.10 -9.12
C GLU A 55 1.25 -2.70 -8.72
N ILE A 56 0.21 -2.61 -7.89
CA ILE A 56 -0.32 -1.33 -7.40
C ILE A 56 0.73 -0.57 -6.58
N TYR A 57 1.48 -1.30 -5.75
CA TYR A 57 2.55 -0.73 -4.92
C TYR A 57 3.67 -0.16 -5.80
N ARG A 58 4.14 -0.92 -6.79
CA ARG A 58 5.15 -0.47 -7.75
C ARG A 58 4.68 0.72 -8.55
N HIS A 59 3.43 0.72 -9.01
CA HIS A 59 2.86 1.87 -9.71
C HIS A 59 2.85 3.14 -8.84
N GLN A 60 2.62 3.01 -7.53
CA GLN A 60 2.55 4.16 -6.63
C GLN A 60 3.92 4.66 -6.13
N PHE A 61 4.88 3.77 -5.90
CA PHE A 61 6.16 4.10 -5.24
C PHE A 61 7.40 3.89 -6.12
N GLY A 62 7.23 3.34 -7.32
CA GLY A 62 8.34 3.06 -8.25
C GLY A 62 9.21 1.86 -7.87
N GLU A 63 8.89 1.14 -6.79
CA GLU A 63 9.65 -0.01 -6.28
C GLU A 63 8.71 -1.11 -5.79
N LEU A 64 9.20 -2.34 -5.66
CA LEU A 64 8.48 -3.46 -5.08
C LEU A 64 8.47 -3.37 -3.54
N PRO A 65 7.45 -3.95 -2.88
CA PRO A 65 7.42 -4.04 -1.41
C PRO A 65 8.68 -4.67 -0.80
N SER A 66 9.26 -5.67 -1.48
CA SER A 66 10.50 -6.34 -1.06
C SER A 66 11.72 -5.44 -1.14
N GLU A 67 11.76 -4.52 -2.12
CA GLU A 67 12.83 -3.53 -2.23
C GLU A 67 12.75 -2.51 -1.09
N THR A 68 11.55 -2.05 -0.73
CA THR A 68 11.36 -1.17 0.44
C THR A 68 11.87 -1.82 1.72
N VAL A 69 11.58 -3.11 1.93
CA VAL A 69 12.08 -3.86 3.10
C VAL A 69 13.60 -3.99 3.07
N ARG A 70 14.19 -4.27 1.91
CA ARG A 70 15.65 -4.38 1.75
C ARG A 70 16.38 -3.07 2.00
N LYS A 71 15.73 -1.92 1.76
CA LYS A 71 16.27 -0.57 1.98
C LYS A 71 16.13 -0.07 3.43
N ARG A 72 15.60 -0.89 4.35
CA ARG A 72 15.65 -0.59 5.79
C ARG A 72 17.12 -0.63 6.22
N VAL A 73 17.74 0.54 6.37
CA VAL A 73 19.09 0.69 6.94
C VAL A 73 18.94 1.07 8.41
#